data_AF-A0A6P0NLW3-F1
#
_entry.id   AF-A0A6P0NLW3-F1
#
_cell.length_a   1.000
_cell.length_b   1.000
_cell.length_c   1.000
_cell.angle_alpha   90.00
_cell.angle_beta   90.00
_cell.angle_gamma   90.00
#
_symmetry.space_group_name_H-M   'P 1'
#
loop_
_entity.id
_entity.type
_entity.pdbx_description
1 polymer ?
#
loop_
_entity_poly.entity_id
_entity_poly.type
_entity_poly.pdbx_seq_one_letter_code
_entity_poly.pdbx_strand_id
1 'polypeptide(L)'
;MFKSLKKDDVIGIIEFNEQPKTVLKATPVRKIDINKFSRIISGITADGGTDINIGISYGIDEISRYKSNNTLNQIYLFSDGNPTSGETEWIRIRQNIDKKTRGNIR
;
A
#
# COMPACT_ATOMS: atom_id res chain seq x y z
N MET A 1 -8.69 -5.73 -11.52
CA MET A 1 -8.43 -5.95 -10.09
C MET A 1 -9.59 -5.50 -9.20
N PHE A 2 -9.96 -4.21 -9.13
CA PHE A 2 -11.05 -3.78 -8.21
C PHE A 2 -12.39 -4.50 -8.44
N LYS A 3 -12.80 -4.68 -9.71
CA LYS A 3 -14.06 -5.37 -10.06
C LYS A 3 -14.11 -6.85 -9.70
N SER A 4 -12.97 -7.50 -9.43
CA SER A 4 -12.91 -8.91 -9.03
C SER A 4 -12.92 -9.10 -7.51
N LEU A 5 -12.87 -8.02 -6.74
CA LEU A 5 -12.96 -8.08 -5.28
C LEU A 5 -14.41 -8.32 -4.83
N LYS A 6 -14.56 -9.13 -3.80
CA LYS A 6 -15.84 -9.40 -3.12
C LYS A 6 -16.22 -8.21 -2.24
N LYS A 7 -17.50 -8.12 -1.88
CA LYS A 7 -18.06 -7.03 -1.05
C LYS A 7 -17.41 -6.89 0.33
N ASP A 8 -16.87 -7.98 0.86
CA ASP A 8 -16.21 -8.03 2.17
C ASP A 8 -14.69 -7.88 2.10
N ASP A 9 -14.11 -7.89 0.89
CA ASP A 9 -12.69 -7.62 0.72
C ASP A 9 -12.40 -6.17 1.14
N VAL A 10 -11.23 -5.96 1.71
CA VAL A 10 -10.76 -4.64 2.16
C VAL A 10 -9.64 -4.19 1.25
N ILE A 11 -9.71 -2.95 0.78
CA ILE A 11 -8.66 -2.34 -0.03
C ILE A 11 -8.26 -0.98 0.55
N GLY A 12 -6.96 -0.76 0.62
CA GLY A 12 -6.34 0.55 0.87
C GLY A 12 -5.47 0.93 -0.32
N ILE A 13 -5.28 2.24 -0.52
CA ILE A 13 -4.39 2.78 -1.54
C ILE A 13 -3.51 3.81 -0.88
N ILE A 14 -2.20 3.62 -1.05
CA ILE A 14 -1.18 4.55 -0.61
C ILE A 14 -0.42 4.99 -1.84
N GLU A 15 -0.37 6.31 -2.02
CA GLU A 15 0.55 6.97 -2.94
C GLU A 15 1.85 7.22 -2.17
N PHE A 16 2.99 7.04 -2.82
CA PHE A 16 4.28 7.28 -2.19
C PHE A 16 5.21 7.99 -3.17
N ASN A 17 5.92 8.97 -2.64
CA ASN A 17 7.09 9.58 -3.25
C ASN A 17 8.19 9.63 -2.18
N GLU A 18 8.62 10.81 -1.74
CA GLU A 18 9.42 11.02 -0.53
C GLU A 18 8.58 10.93 0.75
N GLN A 19 7.26 11.11 0.65
CA GLN A 19 6.33 11.00 1.77
C GLN A 19 5.13 10.11 1.38
N PRO A 20 4.75 9.13 2.21
CA PRO A 20 3.58 8.30 1.95
C PRO A 20 2.30 9.09 2.25
N LYS A 21 1.31 8.94 1.38
CA LYS A 21 -0.02 9.53 1.53
C LYS A 21 -1.08 8.45 1.36
N THR A 22 -1.93 8.29 2.37
CA THR A 22 -3.11 7.43 2.25
C THR A 22 -4.16 8.11 1.38
N VAL A 23 -4.30 7.60 0.17
CA VAL A 23 -5.26 8.08 -0.82
C VAL A 23 -6.62 7.41 -0.61
N LEU A 24 -6.62 6.15 -0.17
CA LEU A 24 -7.79 5.44 0.31
C LEU A 24 -7.38 4.65 1.57
N LYS A 25 -7.98 4.98 2.72
CA LYS A 25 -7.83 4.17 3.93
C LYS A 25 -8.36 2.76 3.68
N ALA A 26 -7.79 1.75 4.32
CA ALA A 26 -8.27 0.39 4.22
C ALA A 26 -9.79 0.32 4.50
N THR A 27 -10.57 0.04 3.45
CA THR A 27 -12.03 0.15 3.46
C THR A 27 -12.64 -1.09 2.80
N PRO A 28 -13.66 -1.73 3.41
CA PRO A 28 -14.41 -2.80 2.77
C PRO A 28 -15.04 -2.34 1.45
N VAL A 29 -14.98 -3.15 0.39
CA VAL A 29 -15.49 -2.81 -0.96
C VAL A 29 -16.95 -2.37 -0.92
N ARG A 30 -17.80 -2.99 -0.09
CA ARG A 30 -19.20 -2.57 0.07
C ARG A 30 -19.40 -1.13 0.56
N LYS A 31 -18.38 -0.51 1.15
CA LYS A 31 -18.40 0.88 1.65
C LYS A 31 -17.75 1.87 0.67
N ILE A 32 -17.25 1.38 -0.47
CA ILE A 32 -16.58 2.21 -1.48
C ILE A 32 -17.56 2.58 -2.57
N ASP A 33 -17.75 3.88 -2.79
CA ASP A 33 -18.41 4.40 -3.98
C ASP A 33 -17.47 4.26 -5.18
N ILE A 34 -17.92 3.58 -6.25
CA ILE A 34 -17.10 3.31 -7.43
C ILE A 34 -16.68 4.58 -8.18
N ASN A 35 -17.54 5.60 -8.23
CA ASN A 35 -17.24 6.86 -8.91
C ASN A 35 -16.19 7.64 -8.12
N LYS A 36 -16.31 7.65 -6.78
CA LYS A 36 -15.29 8.22 -5.89
C LYS A 36 -13.96 7.48 -6.04
N PHE A 37 -13.99 6.15 -6.09
CA PHE A 37 -12.80 5.32 -6.30
C PHE A 37 -12.12 5.64 -7.64
N SER A 38 -12.87 5.70 -8.73
CA SER A 38 -12.33 6.05 -10.05
C SER A 38 -11.70 7.44 -10.07
N ARG A 39 -12.33 8.44 -9.44
CA ARG A 39 -11.76 9.80 -9.32
C ARG A 39 -10.47 9.82 -8.52
N ILE A 40 -10.43 9.06 -7.43
CA ILE A 40 -9.24 8.90 -6.60
C ILE A 40 -8.08 8.34 -7.44
N ILE A 41 -8.31 7.25 -8.17
CA ILE A 41 -7.26 6.63 -9.00
C ILE A 41 -6.80 7.58 -10.12
N SER A 42 -7.72 8.29 -10.78
CA SER A 42 -7.36 9.23 -11.85
C SER A 42 -6.59 10.47 -11.36
N GLY A 43 -6.63 10.74 -10.06
CA GLY A 43 -5.96 11.90 -9.46
C GLY A 43 -4.56 11.60 -8.92
N ILE A 44 -4.10 10.35 -8.99
CA ILE A 44 -2.73 9.97 -8.59
C ILE A 44 -1.77 10.45 -9.67
N THR A 45 -0.74 11.20 -9.28
CA THR A 45 0.24 11.80 -10.20
C THR A 45 1.65 11.54 -9.70
N ALA A 46 2.57 11.25 -10.60
CA ALA A 46 3.98 11.15 -10.24
C ALA A 46 4.51 12.53 -9.82
N ASP A 47 5.13 12.61 -8.65
CA ASP A 47 5.74 13.83 -8.12
C ASP A 47 6.86 13.46 -7.12
N GLY A 48 7.95 14.22 -7.10
CA GLY A 48 9.09 14.01 -6.20
C GLY A 48 9.97 12.78 -6.49
N GLY A 49 10.77 12.37 -5.51
CA GLY A 49 11.57 11.15 -5.54
C GLY A 49 10.78 9.88 -5.21
N THR A 50 11.47 8.75 -5.12
CA THR A 50 10.88 7.43 -4.92
C THR A 50 11.43 6.80 -3.65
N ASP A 51 10.69 6.86 -2.54
CA ASP A 51 11.01 6.12 -1.30
C ASP A 51 10.13 4.87 -1.20
N ILE A 52 10.65 3.77 -1.75
CA ILE A 52 9.96 2.46 -1.72
C ILE A 52 9.87 1.92 -0.28
N ASN A 53 10.90 2.17 0.52
CA ASN A 53 10.98 1.65 1.88
C ASN A 53 9.86 2.21 2.76
N ILE A 54 9.60 3.52 2.68
CA ILE A 54 8.52 4.16 3.42
C ILE A 54 7.15 3.75 2.87
N GLY A 55 6.98 3.67 1.55
CA GLY A 55 5.73 3.28 0.90
C GLY A 55 5.26 1.88 1.32
N ILE A 56 6.15 0.89 1.25
CA ILE A 56 5.83 -0.48 1.70
C ILE A 56 5.64 -0.53 3.21
N SER A 57 6.50 0.15 3.98
CA SER A 57 6.39 0.17 5.45
C SER A 57 5.04 0.70 5.91
N TYR A 58 4.54 1.76 5.27
CA TYR A 58 3.23 2.33 5.54
C TYR A 58 2.10 1.39 5.10
N GLY A 59 2.27 0.72 3.94
CA GLY A 59 1.33 -0.31 3.48
C GLY A 59 1.18 -1.48 4.45
N ILE A 60 2.27 -1.93 5.05
CA ILE A 60 2.25 -2.97 6.08
C ILE A 60 1.50 -2.48 7.33
N ASP A 61 1.71 -1.24 7.75
CA ASP A 61 0.98 -0.69 8.90
C ASP A 61 -0.52 -0.58 8.62
N GLU A 62 -0.90 -0.15 7.42
CA GLU A 62 -2.30 0.00 7.02
C GLU A 62 -3.03 -1.35 6.96
N ILE A 63 -2.41 -2.38 6.36
CA ILE A 63 -3.02 -3.72 6.27
C ILE A 63 -3.09 -4.40 7.65
N SER A 64 -2.15 -4.11 8.56
CA SER A 64 -2.14 -4.67 9.91
C SER A 64 -3.39 -4.28 10.73
N ARG A 65 -4.03 -3.14 10.43
CA ARG A 65 -5.25 -2.67 11.09
C ARG A 65 -6.47 -3.57 10.85
N TYR A 66 -6.48 -4.30 9.74
CA TYR A 66 -7.57 -5.20 9.34
C TYR A 66 -7.18 -6.68 9.42
N LYS A 67 -6.00 -6.96 9.98
CA LYS A 67 -5.51 -8.32 10.10
C LYS A 67 -6.42 -9.13 11.03
N SER A 68 -6.83 -10.30 10.57
CA SER A 68 -7.43 -11.34 11.39
C SER A 68 -6.90 -12.72 10.97
N ASN A 69 -7.16 -13.73 11.80
CA ASN A 69 -6.78 -15.13 11.48
C ASN A 69 -7.50 -15.70 10.25
N ASN A 70 -8.48 -14.98 9.69
CA ASN A 70 -9.34 -15.44 8.61
C ASN A 70 -9.23 -14.57 7.34
N THR A 71 -8.17 -13.76 7.23
CA THR A 71 -7.94 -12.84 6.11
C THR A 71 -6.60 -13.13 5.44
N LEU A 72 -6.58 -13.21 4.11
CA LEU A 72 -5.35 -13.21 3.32
C LEU A 72 -4.93 -11.77 3.03
N ASN A 73 -3.75 -11.38 3.53
CA ASN A 73 -3.21 -10.04 3.37
C ASN A 73 -2.25 -9.99 2.17
N GLN A 74 -2.46 -9.05 1.25
CA GLN A 74 -1.63 -8.87 0.04
C GLN A 74 -1.25 -7.40 -0.13
N ILE A 75 0.01 -7.16 -0.51
CA ILE A 75 0.51 -5.83 -0.87
C ILE A 75 0.96 -5.88 -2.33
N TYR A 76 0.47 -4.95 -3.13
CA TYR A 76 0.89 -4.75 -4.50
C TYR A 76 1.65 -3.42 -4.59
N LEU A 77 2.91 -3.48 -5.00
CA LEU A 77 3.75 -2.31 -5.26
C LEU A 77 3.76 -2.02 -6.75
N PHE A 78 3.45 -0.79 -7.12
CA PHE A 78 3.61 -0.28 -8.47
C PHE A 78 4.65 0.84 -8.42
N SER A 79 5.77 0.66 -9.14
CA SER A 79 6.85 1.63 -9.30
C SER A 79 7.40 1.50 -10.72
N ASP A 80 7.74 2.63 -11.35
CA ASP A 80 8.38 2.71 -12.66
C ASP A 80 9.91 2.90 -12.56
N GLY A 81 10.44 3.05 -11.34
CA GLY A 81 11.84 3.34 -11.12
C GLY A 81 12.45 2.71 -9.86
N ASN A 82 13.75 2.94 -9.72
CA ASN A 82 14.55 2.60 -8.54
C ASN A 82 14.23 3.55 -7.37
N PRO A 83 14.52 3.15 -6.13
CA PRO A 83 14.44 4.06 -5.00
C PRO A 83 15.47 5.18 -5.16
N THR A 84 15.02 6.43 -5.01
CA THR A 84 15.84 7.64 -5.17
C THR A 84 15.82 8.55 -3.93
N SER A 85 15.01 8.22 -2.92
CA SER A 85 14.93 8.94 -1.66
C SER A 85 14.81 7.98 -0.47
N GLY A 86 15.19 8.45 0.72
CA GLY A 86 15.20 7.65 1.94
C GLY A 86 16.24 6.54 1.91
N GLU A 87 15.79 5.28 2.05
CA GLU A 87 16.65 4.11 1.90
C GLU A 87 16.66 3.65 0.44
N THR A 88 17.82 3.72 -0.21
CA THR A 88 18.00 3.40 -1.62
C THR A 88 18.65 2.03 -1.86
N GLU A 89 19.22 1.41 -0.82
CA GLU A 89 19.89 0.12 -0.95
C GLU A 89 18.88 -1.04 -0.88
N TRP A 90 18.64 -1.70 -2.01
CA TRP A 90 17.68 -2.80 -2.13
C TRP A 90 17.81 -3.89 -1.05
N ILE A 91 19.04 -4.23 -0.65
CA ILE A 91 19.30 -5.21 0.39
C ILE A 91 18.74 -4.73 1.75
N ARG A 92 18.93 -3.44 2.07
CA ARG A 92 18.42 -2.85 3.31
C ARG A 92 16.90 -2.70 3.28
N ILE A 93 16.33 -2.26 2.15
CA ILE A 93 14.88 -2.20 1.93
C ILE A 93 14.25 -3.57 2.23
N ARG A 94 14.80 -4.64 1.62
CA ARG A 94 14.31 -6.00 1.86
C ARG A 94 14.42 -6.41 3.32
N GLN A 95 15.55 -6.13 3.98
CA GLN A 95 15.72 -6.44 5.40
C GLN A 95 14.72 -5.69 6.29
N ASN A 96 14.42 -4.42 5.99
CA ASN A 96 13.45 -3.62 6.71
C ASN A 96 12.03 -4.20 6.57
N ILE A 97 11.65 -4.58 5.34
CA ILE A 97 10.37 -5.22 5.04
C ILE A 97 10.26 -6.57 5.75
N ASP A 98 11.31 -7.40 5.68
CA ASP A 98 11.33 -8.72 6.34
C ASP A 98 11.17 -8.59 7.87
N LYS A 99 11.86 -7.62 8.49
CA LYS A 99 11.70 -7.34 9.93
C LYS A 99 10.27 -6.92 10.27
N LYS A 100 9.67 -6.05 9.46
CA LYS A 100 8.34 -5.48 9.70
C LYS A 100 7.22 -6.50 9.45
N THR A 101 7.36 -7.36 8.45
CA THR A 101 6.39 -8.42 8.15
C THR A 101 6.46 -9.56 9.16
N ARG A 102 7.64 -9.99 9.63
CA ARG A 102 7.74 -11.05 10.65
C ARG A 102 7.09 -10.69 11.99
N GLY A 103 7.04 -9.40 12.33
CA GLY A 103 6.33 -8.92 13.51
C GLY A 103 4.81 -8.83 13.34
N ASN A 104 4.34 -8.63 12.10
CA ASN A 104 2.95 -8.23 11.83
C ASN A 104 2.15 -9.24 10.99
N ILE A 105 2.77 -10.18 10.28
CA ILE A 105 2.15 -11.14 9.36
C ILE A 105 2.53 -12.56 9.79
N ARG A 106 1.57 -13.21 10.44
CA ARG A 106 1.50 -14.61 10.84
C ARG A 106 0.04 -14.99 10.65
#